data_AF-A0A0D0E9C2-F1
#
_entry.id   AF-A0A0D0E9C2-F1
#
_cell.length_a   1.000
_cell.length_b   1.000
_cell.length_c   1.000
_cell.angle_alpha   90.00
_cell.angle_beta   90.00
_cell.angle_gamma   90.00
#
_symmetry.space_group_name_H-M   'P 1'
#
loop_
_entity.id
_entity.type
_entity.pdbx_description
1 polymer ?
#
loop_
_entity_poly.entity_id
_entity_poly.type
_entity_poly.pdbx_seq_one_letter_code
_entity_poly.pdbx_strand_id
1 'polypeptide(L)'
;MSFKHQHWVWLSPETREMPTKKPPMRMPHFQIRQASLLRLEAKMGSSQFARFTCMVRSTVKDCLNDLVRVEDQEPGALEMFLNTVNERDPTVAEKYEYSWVVLAYLELYINSRRRHVWYQDRHHGERQRFMRCPEPIWKRFAQAQLSGVRLQRNSQACPRAASLNPRLPRRARKNVLGTRTTDVRKPAATKEAAVDKLIDARQHSVTAGVDPVRDFLRAIRPPLEDFYSHFMDMGIKTSADLSTLFSWPIGDQESAMRMQFDQKMNFMQLNGLVVGLRERARSG
;
A
#
# COMPACT_ATOMS: atom_id res chain seq x y z
N MET A 1 -41.12 -39.57 -65.87
CA MET A 1 -41.87 -38.74 -64.89
C MET A 1 -41.14 -37.42 -64.77
N SER A 2 -41.48 -36.48 -65.64
CA SER A 2 -42.37 -35.33 -65.40
C SER A 2 -41.63 -34.17 -64.71
N PHE A 3 -41.19 -33.26 -65.58
CA PHE A 3 -40.76 -31.91 -65.29
C PHE A 3 -41.88 -31.10 -64.64
N LYS A 4 -41.55 -30.29 -63.63
CA LYS A 4 -42.21 -28.99 -63.42
C LYS A 4 -41.17 -27.93 -63.12
N HIS A 5 -41.05 -27.01 -64.08
CA HIS A 5 -40.53 -25.66 -63.88
C HIS A 5 -41.38 -24.92 -62.85
N GLN A 6 -40.72 -24.08 -62.04
CA GLN A 6 -41.22 -22.74 -61.75
C GLN A 6 -40.02 -21.80 -61.49
N HIS A 7 -39.84 -20.87 -62.44
CA HIS A 7 -39.17 -19.59 -62.25
C HIS A 7 -39.78 -18.84 -61.05
N TRP A 8 -38.95 -18.15 -60.27
CA TRP A 8 -39.09 -16.71 -60.01
C TRP A 8 -37.71 -16.16 -59.59
N VAL A 9 -37.20 -15.26 -60.42
CA VAL A 9 -36.12 -14.33 -60.09
C VAL A 9 -36.74 -13.21 -59.27
N TRP A 10 -36.20 -12.95 -58.09
CA TRP A 10 -36.06 -11.60 -57.54
C TRP A 10 -34.66 -11.52 -56.95
N LEU A 11 -33.77 -10.85 -57.67
CA LEU A 11 -32.55 -10.29 -57.10
C LEU A 11 -33.00 -9.25 -56.08
N SER A 12 -33.04 -9.65 -54.80
CA SER A 12 -33.16 -8.69 -53.71
C SER A 12 -31.93 -7.78 -53.76
N PRO A 13 -32.10 -6.46 -53.59
CA PRO A 13 -30.98 -5.56 -53.48
C PRO A 13 -30.12 -6.02 -52.31
N GLU A 14 -28.81 -5.98 -52.51
CA GLU A 14 -27.80 -6.09 -51.47
C GLU A 14 -28.19 -5.20 -50.29
N THR A 15 -28.95 -5.75 -49.34
CA THR A 15 -28.87 -5.30 -47.97
C THR A 15 -27.47 -5.65 -47.57
N ARG A 16 -26.56 -4.69 -47.73
CA ARG A 16 -25.38 -4.55 -46.87
C ARG A 16 -25.89 -4.77 -45.46
N GLU A 17 -25.83 -6.01 -44.99
CA GLU A 17 -25.92 -6.32 -43.59
C GLU A 17 -24.76 -5.57 -42.98
N MET A 18 -25.06 -4.35 -42.49
CA MET A 18 -24.19 -3.65 -41.56
C MET A 18 -23.80 -4.70 -40.54
N PRO A 19 -22.50 -5.02 -40.37
CA PRO A 19 -22.06 -6.11 -39.52
C PRO A 19 -22.77 -5.90 -38.19
N THR A 20 -23.73 -6.77 -37.91
CA THR A 20 -24.57 -6.69 -36.73
C THR A 20 -23.57 -6.84 -35.60
N LYS A 21 -23.27 -5.71 -34.94
CA LYS A 21 -22.34 -5.70 -33.81
C LYS A 21 -22.85 -6.77 -32.88
N LYS A 22 -22.12 -7.90 -32.80
CA LYS A 22 -22.46 -8.99 -31.89
C LYS A 22 -22.74 -8.33 -30.55
N PRO A 23 -23.92 -8.58 -29.95
CA PRO A 23 -24.25 -7.95 -28.68
C PRO A 23 -23.08 -8.17 -27.73
N PRO A 24 -22.62 -7.11 -27.02
CA PRO A 24 -21.44 -7.24 -26.17
C PRO A 24 -21.67 -8.39 -25.21
N MET A 25 -20.69 -9.31 -25.16
CA MET A 25 -20.74 -10.51 -24.32
C MET A 25 -20.95 -10.06 -22.87
N ARG A 26 -22.19 -10.14 -22.38
CA ARG A 26 -22.49 -9.79 -20.99
C ARG A 26 -22.02 -10.95 -20.13
N MET A 27 -20.96 -10.72 -19.40
CA MET A 27 -20.39 -11.75 -18.53
C MET A 27 -21.39 -12.08 -17.41
N PRO A 28 -21.73 -13.36 -17.19
CA PRO A 28 -22.55 -13.76 -16.07
C PRO A 28 -21.83 -13.39 -14.77
N HIS A 29 -22.54 -12.74 -13.84
CA HIS A 29 -21.96 -12.36 -12.54
C HIS A 29 -22.00 -13.57 -11.61
N PHE A 30 -20.84 -14.14 -11.31
CA PHE A 30 -20.75 -15.31 -10.43
C PHE A 30 -20.69 -14.85 -8.97
N GLN A 31 -21.58 -15.38 -8.12
CA GLN A 31 -21.57 -15.06 -6.68
C GLN A 31 -20.44 -15.76 -5.90
N ILE A 32 -19.59 -16.53 -6.58
CA ILE A 32 -18.52 -17.32 -5.95
C ILE A 32 -17.37 -16.39 -5.57
N ARG A 33 -17.12 -16.22 -4.26
CA ARG A 33 -16.10 -15.30 -3.73
C ARG A 33 -14.75 -15.94 -3.39
N GLN A 34 -14.66 -17.27 -3.45
CA GLN A 34 -13.47 -18.02 -3.05
C GLN A 34 -13.16 -19.14 -4.03
N ALA A 35 -11.87 -19.35 -4.30
CA ALA A 35 -11.40 -20.42 -5.21
C ALA A 35 -11.73 -21.83 -4.67
N SER A 36 -11.74 -22.01 -3.35
CA SER A 36 -12.15 -23.27 -2.71
C SER A 36 -13.60 -23.64 -3.02
N LEU A 37 -14.51 -22.65 -2.97
CA LEU A 37 -15.93 -22.83 -3.31
C LEU A 37 -16.10 -23.12 -4.80
N LEU A 38 -15.36 -22.40 -5.67
CA LEU A 38 -15.38 -22.67 -7.12
C LEU A 38 -14.97 -24.12 -7.43
N ARG A 39 -13.93 -24.63 -6.75
CA ARG A 39 -13.49 -26.01 -6.92
C ARG A 39 -14.58 -27.02 -6.56
N LEU A 40 -15.26 -26.79 -5.44
CA LEU A 40 -16.35 -27.66 -4.97
C LEU A 40 -17.52 -27.64 -5.96
N GLU A 41 -17.94 -26.44 -6.41
CA GLU A 41 -19.02 -26.26 -7.37
C GLU A 41 -18.72 -26.92 -8.72
N ALA A 42 -17.48 -26.74 -9.22
CA ALA A 42 -17.02 -27.36 -10.45
C ALA A 42 -16.77 -28.88 -10.32
N LYS A 43 -16.89 -29.45 -9.10
CA LYS A 43 -16.58 -30.85 -8.78
C LYS A 43 -15.20 -31.26 -9.32
N MET A 44 -14.20 -30.40 -9.13
CA MET A 44 -12.81 -30.68 -9.53
C MET A 44 -12.00 -31.24 -8.36
N GLY A 45 -11.22 -32.28 -8.63
CA GLY A 45 -10.23 -32.79 -7.68
C GLY A 45 -9.16 -31.72 -7.37
N SER A 46 -8.55 -31.77 -6.18
CA SER A 46 -7.57 -30.76 -5.75
C SER A 46 -6.38 -30.61 -6.71
N SER A 47 -5.83 -31.74 -7.19
CA SER A 47 -4.72 -31.74 -8.16
C SER A 47 -5.13 -31.19 -9.52
N GLN A 48 -6.30 -31.60 -10.02
CA GLN A 48 -6.87 -31.08 -11.27
C GLN A 48 -7.12 -29.57 -11.18
N PHE A 49 -7.69 -29.09 -10.07
CA PHE A 49 -7.94 -27.67 -9.85
C PHE A 49 -6.63 -26.87 -9.74
N ALA A 50 -5.59 -27.41 -9.10
CA ALA A 50 -4.27 -26.78 -9.07
C ALA A 50 -3.69 -26.61 -10.48
N ARG A 51 -3.76 -27.65 -11.32
CA ARG A 51 -3.33 -27.58 -12.72
C ARG A 51 -4.14 -26.57 -13.52
N PHE A 52 -5.46 -26.62 -13.39
CA PHE A 52 -6.40 -25.69 -14.02
C PHE A 52 -6.08 -24.23 -13.66
N THR A 53 -5.95 -23.92 -12.37
CA THR A 53 -5.66 -22.55 -11.93
C THR A 53 -4.28 -22.05 -12.37
N CYS A 54 -3.28 -22.93 -12.42
CA CYS A 54 -1.96 -22.60 -12.95
C CYS A 54 -2.02 -22.21 -14.43
N MET A 55 -2.72 -23.01 -15.25
CA MET A 55 -2.94 -22.74 -16.67
C MET A 55 -3.72 -21.44 -16.90
N VAL A 56 -4.79 -21.20 -16.15
CA VAL A 56 -5.54 -19.94 -16.30
C VAL A 56 -4.64 -18.75 -15.96
N ARG A 57 -3.88 -18.81 -14.85
CA ARG A 57 -2.97 -17.71 -14.45
C ARG A 57 -1.88 -17.44 -15.47
N SER A 58 -1.29 -18.46 -16.08
CA SER A 58 -0.29 -18.26 -17.13
C SER A 58 -0.93 -17.59 -18.35
N THR A 59 -2.09 -18.09 -18.78
CA THR A 59 -2.80 -17.55 -19.96
C THR A 59 -3.29 -16.11 -19.74
N VAL A 60 -3.70 -15.75 -18.51
CA VAL A 60 -4.04 -14.35 -18.17
C VAL A 60 -2.85 -13.42 -18.38
N LYS A 61 -1.64 -13.83 -17.98
CA LYS A 61 -0.44 -13.00 -18.16
C LYS A 61 -0.08 -12.80 -19.64
N ASP A 62 -0.40 -13.78 -20.47
CA ASP A 62 -0.09 -13.74 -21.90
C ASP A 62 -1.11 -12.92 -22.68
N CYS A 63 -2.40 -12.95 -22.28
CA CYS A 63 -3.50 -12.43 -23.10
C CYS A 63 -4.21 -11.19 -22.52
N LEU A 64 -4.15 -10.92 -21.21
CA LEU A 64 -5.01 -9.93 -20.54
C LEU A 64 -4.22 -8.97 -19.64
N ASN A 65 -4.83 -7.82 -19.33
CA ASN A 65 -4.31 -6.89 -18.33
C ASN A 65 -4.85 -7.25 -16.94
N ASP A 66 -4.01 -7.80 -16.06
CA ASP A 66 -4.41 -8.29 -14.72
C ASP A 66 -4.75 -7.17 -13.70
N LEU A 67 -4.60 -5.90 -14.07
CA LEU A 67 -4.95 -4.73 -13.25
C LEU A 67 -6.34 -4.15 -13.59
N VAL A 68 -6.87 -4.49 -14.76
CA VAL A 68 -8.17 -4.02 -15.25
C VAL A 68 -9.25 -5.04 -14.86
N ARG A 69 -10.48 -4.60 -14.59
CA ARG A 69 -11.59 -5.52 -14.29
C ARG A 69 -11.92 -6.40 -15.49
N VAL A 70 -12.56 -7.54 -15.27
CA VAL A 70 -12.91 -8.46 -16.35
C VAL A 70 -13.90 -7.82 -17.33
N GLU A 71 -14.87 -7.05 -16.81
CA GLU A 71 -15.90 -6.39 -17.62
C GLU A 71 -15.34 -5.24 -18.47
N ASP A 72 -14.18 -4.71 -18.06
CA ASP A 72 -13.49 -3.60 -18.71
C ASP A 72 -12.38 -4.08 -19.67
N GLN A 73 -12.20 -5.41 -19.86
CA GLN A 73 -11.24 -5.96 -20.81
C GLN A 73 -11.71 -5.73 -22.25
N GLU A 74 -10.77 -5.66 -23.20
CA GLU A 74 -11.14 -5.67 -24.61
C GLU A 74 -11.79 -7.01 -24.99
N PRO A 75 -12.97 -7.00 -25.65
CA PRO A 75 -13.69 -8.23 -25.97
C PRO A 75 -12.86 -9.24 -26.77
N GLY A 76 -12.06 -8.77 -27.73
CA GLY A 76 -11.20 -9.64 -28.54
C GLY A 76 -10.09 -10.31 -27.72
N ALA A 77 -9.56 -9.64 -26.70
CA ALA A 77 -8.57 -10.22 -25.79
C ALA A 77 -9.19 -11.30 -24.89
N LEU A 78 -10.43 -11.09 -24.44
CA LEU A 78 -11.17 -12.09 -23.66
C LEU A 78 -11.52 -13.33 -24.50
N GLU A 79 -11.95 -13.13 -25.75
CA GLU A 79 -12.19 -14.23 -26.70
C GLU A 79 -10.90 -15.03 -26.96
N MET A 80 -9.79 -14.35 -27.22
CA MET A 80 -8.48 -14.98 -27.41
C MET A 80 -8.07 -15.78 -26.18
N PHE A 81 -8.19 -15.18 -24.98
CA PHE A 81 -7.91 -15.86 -23.71
C PHE A 81 -8.72 -17.14 -23.54
N LEU A 82 -10.04 -17.09 -23.78
CA LEU A 82 -10.91 -18.27 -23.66
C LEU A 82 -10.54 -19.36 -24.66
N ASN A 83 -10.27 -18.99 -25.91
CA ASN A 83 -9.84 -19.92 -26.95
C ASN A 83 -8.53 -20.60 -26.54
N THR A 84 -7.53 -19.85 -26.08
CA THR A 84 -6.25 -20.41 -25.64
C THR A 84 -6.40 -21.33 -24.44
N VAL A 85 -7.27 -21.02 -23.46
CA VAL A 85 -7.54 -21.93 -22.33
C VAL A 85 -8.22 -23.22 -22.81
N ASN A 86 -9.22 -23.10 -23.69
CA ASN A 86 -9.96 -24.25 -24.22
C ASN A 86 -9.08 -25.15 -25.11
N GLU A 87 -8.16 -24.58 -25.87
CA GLU A 87 -7.16 -25.33 -26.65
C GLU A 87 -6.16 -26.06 -25.74
N ARG A 88 -5.75 -25.44 -24.62
CA ARG A 88 -4.80 -26.05 -23.66
C ARG A 88 -5.43 -27.14 -22.80
N ASP A 89 -6.72 -27.03 -22.47
CA ASP A 89 -7.46 -28.07 -21.75
C ASP A 89 -8.88 -28.26 -22.33
N PRO A 90 -9.01 -29.07 -23.40
CA PRO A 90 -10.28 -29.33 -24.06
C PRO A 90 -11.34 -29.90 -23.13
N THR A 91 -10.93 -30.62 -22.09
CA THR A 91 -11.85 -31.24 -21.11
C THR A 91 -12.65 -30.20 -20.34
N VAL A 92 -12.11 -28.98 -20.17
CA VAL A 92 -12.82 -27.87 -19.53
C VAL A 92 -13.92 -27.34 -20.45
N ALA A 93 -13.63 -27.19 -21.75
CA ALA A 93 -14.59 -26.71 -22.74
C ALA A 93 -15.74 -27.72 -22.95
N GLU A 94 -15.43 -29.02 -22.97
CA GLU A 94 -16.41 -30.09 -23.11
C GLU A 94 -17.31 -30.23 -21.88
N LYS A 95 -16.74 -30.11 -20.68
CA LYS A 95 -17.45 -30.39 -19.42
C LYS A 95 -18.27 -29.21 -18.91
N TYR A 96 -17.83 -27.97 -19.18
CA TYR A 96 -18.44 -26.77 -18.61
C TYR A 96 -18.95 -25.87 -19.73
N GLU A 97 -20.28 -25.73 -19.82
CA GLU A 97 -20.92 -24.88 -20.81
C GLU A 97 -20.38 -23.44 -20.73
N TYR A 98 -20.04 -22.87 -21.89
CA TYR A 98 -19.40 -21.55 -22.04
C TYR A 98 -18.12 -21.37 -21.22
N SER A 99 -17.48 -22.47 -20.82
CA SER A 99 -16.30 -22.46 -19.95
C SER A 99 -16.51 -21.61 -18.69
N TRP A 100 -17.71 -21.65 -18.08
CA TRP A 100 -18.09 -20.79 -16.96
C TRP A 100 -17.09 -20.84 -15.78
N VAL A 101 -16.46 -22.00 -15.55
CA VAL A 101 -15.44 -22.17 -14.50
C VAL A 101 -14.20 -21.32 -14.78
N VAL A 102 -13.82 -21.16 -16.05
CA VAL A 102 -12.72 -20.30 -16.48
C VAL A 102 -13.04 -18.84 -16.16
N LEU A 103 -14.22 -18.36 -16.56
CA LEU A 103 -14.67 -16.99 -16.33
C LEU A 103 -14.81 -16.67 -14.83
N ALA A 104 -15.42 -17.57 -14.06
CA ALA A 104 -15.55 -17.41 -12.62
C ALA A 104 -14.17 -17.36 -11.92
N TYR A 105 -13.23 -18.21 -12.34
CA TYR A 105 -11.88 -18.17 -11.79
C TYR A 105 -11.11 -16.91 -12.21
N LEU A 106 -11.28 -16.46 -13.45
CA LEU A 106 -10.69 -15.23 -13.97
C LEU A 106 -11.10 -14.01 -13.12
N GLU A 107 -12.39 -13.88 -12.83
CA GLU A 107 -12.94 -12.82 -11.98
C GLU A 107 -12.34 -12.84 -10.58
N LEU A 108 -12.27 -14.03 -9.95
CA LEU A 108 -11.62 -14.22 -8.66
C LEU A 108 -10.14 -13.81 -8.67
N TYR A 109 -9.42 -14.22 -9.72
CA TYR A 109 -7.99 -13.96 -9.87
C TYR A 109 -7.69 -12.47 -10.03
N ILE A 110 -8.34 -11.81 -10.99
CA ILE A 110 -8.16 -10.37 -11.25
C ILE A 110 -8.56 -9.55 -10.03
N ASN A 111 -9.70 -9.84 -9.39
CA ASN A 111 -10.11 -9.14 -8.17
C ASN A 111 -9.15 -9.36 -7.00
N SER A 112 -8.51 -10.53 -6.91
CA SER A 112 -7.47 -10.79 -5.92
C SER A 112 -6.20 -9.98 -6.20
N ARG A 113 -5.75 -9.95 -7.46
CA ARG A 113 -4.56 -9.18 -7.89
C ARG A 113 -4.74 -7.68 -7.66
N ARG A 114 -5.87 -7.11 -8.08
CA ARG A 114 -6.18 -5.69 -7.87
C ARG A 114 -6.21 -5.31 -6.40
N ARG A 115 -6.82 -6.14 -5.55
CA ARG A 115 -6.81 -5.93 -4.09
C ARG A 115 -5.40 -6.00 -3.51
N HIS A 116 -4.58 -6.93 -4.01
CA HIS A 116 -3.20 -7.06 -3.56
C HIS A 116 -2.36 -5.84 -3.94
N VAL A 117 -2.46 -5.36 -5.19
CA VAL A 117 -1.78 -4.14 -5.65
C VAL A 117 -2.28 -2.93 -4.85
N TRP A 118 -3.60 -2.78 -4.67
CA TRP A 118 -4.14 -1.70 -3.84
C TRP A 118 -3.66 -1.75 -2.40
N TYR A 119 -3.58 -2.96 -1.81
CA TYR A 119 -3.06 -3.16 -0.47
C TYR A 119 -1.57 -2.80 -0.40
N GLN A 120 -0.79 -3.24 -1.38
CA GLN A 120 0.62 -2.89 -1.51
C GLN A 120 0.81 -1.38 -1.69
N ASP A 121 0.03 -0.73 -2.54
CA ASP A 121 0.09 0.73 -2.74
C ASP A 121 -0.30 1.47 -1.46
N ARG A 122 -1.28 0.99 -0.70
CA ARG A 122 -1.68 1.60 0.57
C ARG A 122 -0.58 1.45 1.63
N HIS A 123 0.00 0.26 1.76
CA HIS A 123 0.98 -0.03 2.81
C HIS A 123 2.42 0.38 2.46
N HIS A 124 2.80 0.30 1.19
CA HIS A 124 4.13 0.66 0.70
C HIS A 124 4.17 2.02 0.00
N GLY A 125 3.09 2.48 -0.62
CA GLY A 125 3.03 3.82 -1.22
C GLY A 125 3.02 4.94 -0.18
N GLU A 126 2.47 4.72 1.02
CA GLU A 126 2.73 5.61 2.16
C GLU A 126 4.21 5.54 2.57
N ARG A 127 4.81 4.35 2.66
CA ARG A 127 6.24 4.21 2.99
C ARG A 127 7.17 4.90 1.98
N GLN A 128 6.87 4.93 0.68
CA GLN A 128 7.67 5.69 -0.28
C GLN A 128 7.57 7.21 -0.08
N ARG A 129 6.42 7.72 0.40
CA ARG A 129 6.28 9.13 0.79
C ARG A 129 7.00 9.43 2.11
N PHE A 130 7.06 8.47 3.03
CA PHE A 130 7.84 8.59 4.27
C PHE A 130 9.36 8.43 4.04
N MET A 131 9.80 7.59 3.10
CA MET A 131 11.22 7.39 2.77
C MET A 131 11.85 8.58 2.01
N ARG A 132 11.05 9.50 1.47
CA ARG A 132 11.54 10.76 0.88
C ARG A 132 11.49 11.96 1.84
N CYS A 133 11.25 11.75 3.13
CA CYS A 133 11.58 12.75 4.13
C CYS A 133 13.05 12.54 4.57
N PRO A 134 13.93 13.56 4.48
CA PRO A 134 15.34 13.43 4.83
C PRO A 134 15.58 13.14 6.31
N GLU A 135 14.55 13.26 7.16
CA GLU A 135 14.64 12.93 8.58
C GLU A 135 13.82 11.68 8.94
N PRO A 136 14.41 10.71 9.65
CA PRO A 136 13.71 9.51 10.06
C PRO A 136 12.55 9.82 11.02
N ILE A 137 11.46 9.07 10.90
CA ILE A 137 10.14 9.33 11.53
C ILE A 137 10.24 9.60 13.03
N TRP A 138 11.17 8.93 13.73
CA TRP A 138 11.37 9.09 15.16
C TRP A 138 11.87 10.48 15.56
N LYS A 139 12.68 11.16 14.74
CA LYS A 139 13.14 12.53 15.02
C LYS A 139 11.98 13.51 15.03
N ARG A 140 11.06 13.36 14.07
CA ARG A 140 9.83 14.17 14.01
C ARG A 140 8.91 13.90 15.19
N PHE A 141 8.83 12.66 15.64
CA PHE A 141 8.06 12.31 16.82
C PHE A 141 8.66 12.90 18.10
N ALA A 142 9.98 12.81 18.27
CA ALA A 142 10.69 13.46 19.38
C ALA A 142 10.54 14.99 19.34
N GLN A 143 10.61 15.61 18.16
CA GLN A 143 10.43 17.05 18.00
C GLN A 143 8.98 17.49 18.28
N ALA A 144 7.99 16.69 17.90
CA ALA A 144 6.58 16.93 18.22
C ALA A 144 6.29 16.82 19.73
N GLN A 145 6.90 15.85 20.41
CA GLN A 145 6.89 15.72 21.86
C GLN A 145 7.50 16.96 22.55
N LEU A 146 8.69 17.39 22.11
CA LEU A 146 9.38 18.57 22.67
C LEU A 146 8.64 19.88 22.40
N SER A 147 7.99 20.02 21.24
CA SER A 147 7.26 21.24 20.87
C SER A 147 5.82 21.30 21.40
N GLY A 148 5.32 20.20 22.01
CA GLY A 148 3.92 20.09 22.44
C GLY A 148 2.90 20.05 21.30
N VAL A 149 3.36 20.04 20.04
CA VAL A 149 2.49 19.97 18.86
C VAL A 149 2.08 18.52 18.66
N ARG A 150 0.79 18.21 18.78
CA ARG A 150 0.28 16.86 18.45
C ARG A 150 0.70 16.52 17.02
N LEU A 151 1.44 15.42 16.88
CA LEU A 151 1.83 14.89 15.59
C LEU A 151 0.56 14.47 14.85
N GLN A 152 0.03 15.35 14.00
CA GLN A 152 -1.12 15.03 13.18
C GLN A 152 -0.69 13.94 12.22
N ARG A 153 -1.23 12.73 12.41
CA ARG A 153 -0.96 11.51 11.64
C ARG A 153 -1.16 11.66 10.12
N ASN A 154 -1.61 12.82 9.64
CA ASN A 154 -1.91 13.12 8.24
C ASN A 154 -1.73 14.62 7.88
N SER A 155 -0.74 15.34 8.46
CA SER A 155 -0.48 16.71 7.99
C SER A 155 0.24 16.67 6.62
N GLN A 156 -0.56 16.55 5.56
CA GLN A 156 -0.25 17.11 4.25
C GLN A 156 -0.16 18.63 4.40
N ALA A 157 0.92 19.12 4.98
CA ALA A 157 1.34 20.49 4.85
C ALA A 157 2.58 20.52 3.95
N CYS A 158 2.41 20.08 2.70
CA CYS A 158 3.02 20.91 1.66
C CYS A 158 2.29 22.24 1.74
N PRO A 159 2.96 23.38 1.90
CA PRO A 159 2.34 24.65 1.60
C PRO A 159 1.94 24.56 0.12
N ARG A 160 0.66 24.28 -0.15
CA ARG A 160 0.07 24.64 -1.43
C ARG A 160 0.30 26.13 -1.51
N ALA A 161 1.34 26.53 -2.25
CA ALA A 161 1.42 27.85 -2.82
C ALA A 161 0.03 28.13 -3.37
N ALA A 162 -0.60 29.17 -2.83
CA ALA A 162 -1.96 29.54 -3.15
C ALA A 162 -2.03 29.72 -4.68
N SER A 163 -2.57 28.72 -5.38
CA SER A 163 -3.05 28.96 -6.73
C SER A 163 -4.28 29.82 -6.59
N LEU A 164 -4.05 31.12 -6.75
CA LEU A 164 -5.05 32.14 -7.01
C LEU A 164 -5.86 31.70 -8.23
N ASN A 165 -6.92 30.94 -8.01
CA ASN A 165 -8.05 30.87 -8.92
C ASN A 165 -9.12 31.82 -8.37
N PRO A 166 -9.35 32.99 -9.02
CA PRO A 166 -10.38 33.91 -8.59
C PRO A 166 -11.74 33.30 -8.93
N ARG A 167 -12.47 32.85 -7.90
CA ARG A 167 -13.91 32.60 -8.01
C ARG A 167 -14.59 33.95 -8.23
N LEU A 168 -15.21 34.11 -9.40
CA LEU A 168 -16.08 35.24 -9.73
C LEU A 168 -17.18 35.40 -8.66
N PRO A 169 -17.38 36.61 -8.10
CA PRO A 169 -18.47 36.84 -7.16
C PRO A 169 -19.78 37.15 -7.90
N ARG A 170 -20.82 36.46 -7.45
CA ARG A 170 -22.23 36.70 -7.76
C ARG A 170 -22.66 38.04 -7.14
N ARG A 171 -23.38 38.84 -7.92
CA ARG A 171 -23.84 40.21 -7.63
C ARG A 171 -24.59 40.39 -6.29
N ALA A 172 -24.27 41.53 -5.67
CA ALA A 172 -25.14 42.53 -5.02
C ALA A 172 -25.72 42.29 -3.60
N ARG A 173 -25.15 43.04 -2.63
CA ARG A 173 -25.82 44.06 -1.78
C ARG A 173 -24.78 44.69 -0.83
N LYS A 174 -24.34 45.92 -1.13
CA LYS A 174 -24.65 47.20 -0.44
C LYS A 174 -24.25 47.29 1.04
N ASN A 175 -23.27 48.18 1.26
CA ASN A 175 -23.05 49.10 2.37
C ASN A 175 -22.89 48.51 3.78
N VAL A 176 -21.68 48.63 4.37
CA VAL A 176 -21.45 49.44 5.59
C VAL A 176 -19.99 49.93 5.60
N LEU A 177 -19.88 51.21 5.88
CA LEU A 177 -18.72 52.09 6.01
C LEU A 177 -18.14 51.98 7.44
N GLY A 178 -16.81 52.01 7.60
CA GLY A 178 -16.15 52.22 8.90
C GLY A 178 -14.72 51.69 8.92
N THR A 179 -13.69 52.56 8.82
CA THR A 179 -12.85 53.06 9.95
C THR A 179 -12.04 51.97 10.67
N ARG A 180 -10.77 52.10 11.05
CA ARG A 180 -9.66 53.05 10.87
C ARG A 180 -8.43 52.32 11.49
N THR A 181 -7.24 52.64 10.99
CA THR A 181 -5.90 52.64 11.61
C THR A 181 -5.72 52.24 13.09
N THR A 182 -4.67 51.43 13.37
CA THR A 182 -3.54 51.61 14.33
C THR A 182 -2.71 50.30 14.27
N ASP A 183 -1.44 50.22 13.88
CA ASP A 183 -0.20 50.85 14.37
C ASP A 183 0.32 50.28 15.71
N VAL A 184 1.64 50.01 15.74
CA VAL A 184 2.52 49.73 16.92
C VAL A 184 2.26 48.38 17.65
N ARG A 185 3.21 47.46 17.85
CA ARG A 185 4.38 47.62 18.73
C ARG A 185 5.36 46.43 18.62
N LYS A 186 6.64 46.78 18.48
CA LYS A 186 7.83 45.93 18.60
C LYS A 186 8.33 46.01 20.06
N PRO A 187 8.74 44.90 20.70
CA PRO A 187 9.80 44.95 21.71
C PRO A 187 10.99 44.12 21.19
N ALA A 188 12.14 44.72 20.89
CA ALA A 188 13.15 45.25 21.81
C ALA A 188 13.76 44.15 22.69
N ALA A 189 15.03 43.93 22.41
CA ALA A 189 15.93 42.98 23.04
C ALA A 189 16.23 43.35 24.49
N THR A 190 16.42 42.31 25.32
CA THR A 190 17.10 42.44 26.62
C THR A 190 18.37 41.60 26.53
N LYS A 191 19.51 42.28 26.57
CA LYS A 191 20.83 41.70 26.81
C LYS A 191 21.07 41.61 28.32
N GLU A 192 21.97 40.69 28.67
CA GLU A 192 22.86 40.70 29.84
C GLU A 192 22.25 40.44 31.23
N ALA A 193 22.61 39.27 31.79
CA ALA A 193 23.26 39.21 33.10
C ALA A 193 23.94 37.84 33.32
N ALA A 194 25.23 37.89 33.68
CA ALA A 194 26.02 36.99 34.55
C ALA A 194 26.12 35.50 34.15
N VAL A 195 27.28 34.94 33.75
CA VAL A 195 28.57 34.83 34.48
C VAL A 195 28.37 34.39 35.93
N ASP A 196 28.20 33.09 36.15
CA ASP A 196 28.99 32.27 37.09
C ASP A 196 28.35 30.89 37.25
N LYS A 197 29.04 29.86 36.72
CA LYS A 197 29.11 28.47 37.19
C LYS A 197 29.93 27.66 36.18
N LEU A 198 31.20 28.00 36.11
CA LEU A 198 32.26 27.10 35.66
C LEU A 198 32.81 26.43 36.92
N ILE A 199 32.60 25.12 37.05
CA ILE A 199 33.27 24.10 37.89
C ILE A 199 32.19 23.04 38.21
N ASP A 200 31.98 22.13 37.26
CA ASP A 200 31.69 20.71 37.54
C ASP A 200 31.90 19.83 36.31
N ALA A 201 32.87 20.20 35.47
CA ALA A 201 33.22 19.48 34.25
C ALA A 201 34.61 18.84 34.39
N ARG A 202 34.77 17.90 35.33
CA ARG A 202 35.97 17.03 35.34
C ARG A 202 35.85 15.76 36.20
N GLN A 203 34.76 15.03 36.03
CA GLN A 203 34.70 13.61 36.39
C GLN A 203 33.95 12.80 35.32
N HIS A 204 34.42 12.89 34.07
CA HIS A 204 34.16 11.85 33.08
C HIS A 204 35.42 10.99 33.01
N SER A 205 35.43 10.00 33.89
CA SER A 205 36.35 8.87 33.83
C SER A 205 36.35 8.32 32.41
N VAL A 206 37.57 8.09 31.91
CA VAL A 206 37.85 7.31 30.71
C VAL A 206 37.47 5.86 31.02
N THR A 207 36.18 5.56 31.07
CA THR A 207 35.71 4.20 30.86
C THR A 207 35.87 3.94 29.37
N ALA A 208 36.67 2.94 29.00
CA ALA A 208 36.82 2.49 27.62
C ALA A 208 35.42 2.43 26.99
N GLY A 209 35.16 3.30 26.02
CA GLY A 209 33.82 3.74 25.63
C GLY A 209 32.95 2.57 25.21
N VAL A 210 32.16 2.06 26.14
CA VAL A 210 31.25 0.96 25.85
C VAL A 210 30.07 1.56 25.11
N ASP A 211 29.84 1.07 23.90
CA ASP A 211 28.75 1.55 23.06
C ASP A 211 27.42 1.10 23.69
N PRO A 212 26.58 2.04 24.15
CA PRO A 212 25.37 1.71 24.90
C PRO A 212 24.34 0.94 24.05
N VAL A 213 24.36 1.13 22.73
CA VAL A 213 23.48 0.42 21.79
C VAL A 213 23.97 -1.01 21.61
N ARG A 214 25.28 -1.20 21.44
CA ARG A 214 25.85 -2.55 21.33
C ARG A 214 25.66 -3.35 22.62
N ASP A 215 25.85 -2.72 23.78
CA ASP A 215 25.62 -3.35 25.09
C ASP A 215 24.16 -3.76 25.27
N PHE A 216 23.23 -2.88 24.89
CA PHE A 216 21.81 -3.20 24.92
C PHE A 216 21.49 -4.42 24.05
N LEU A 217 21.98 -4.45 22.80
CA LEU A 217 21.73 -5.55 21.87
C LEU A 217 22.38 -6.87 22.31
N ARG A 218 23.54 -6.83 22.98
CA ARG A 218 24.20 -8.00 23.56
C ARG A 218 23.42 -8.57 24.75
N ALA A 219 22.73 -7.72 25.51
CA ALA A 219 21.97 -8.15 26.69
C ALA A 219 20.66 -8.89 26.34
N ILE A 220 20.14 -8.71 25.13
CA ILE A 220 18.90 -9.37 24.67
C ILE A 220 19.15 -10.85 24.37
N ARG A 221 18.16 -11.71 24.59
CA ARG A 221 18.22 -13.15 24.26
C ARG A 221 17.20 -13.51 23.17
N PRO A 222 17.63 -14.03 22.00
CA PRO A 222 19.03 -14.24 21.58
C PRO A 222 19.79 -12.91 21.39
N PRO A 223 21.13 -12.88 21.48
CA PRO A 223 21.93 -11.67 21.24
C PRO A 223 21.66 -11.11 19.86
N LEU A 224 21.53 -9.78 19.76
CA LEU A 224 21.14 -9.08 18.54
C LEU A 224 22.22 -8.12 18.03
N GLU A 225 23.49 -8.36 18.38
CA GLU A 225 24.61 -7.48 17.98
C GLU A 225 24.75 -7.33 16.46
N ASP A 226 24.39 -8.35 15.68
CA ASP A 226 24.41 -8.32 14.21
C ASP A 226 23.49 -7.24 13.63
N PHE A 227 22.51 -6.77 14.41
CA PHE A 227 21.58 -5.72 14.02
C PHE A 227 22.05 -4.31 14.41
N TYR A 228 23.25 -4.17 14.99
CA TYR A 228 23.79 -2.88 15.42
C TYR A 228 23.82 -1.83 14.29
N SER A 229 24.24 -2.21 13.07
CA SER A 229 24.26 -1.31 11.90
C SER A 229 22.87 -0.77 11.57
N HIS A 230 21.82 -1.55 11.77
CA HIS A 230 20.44 -1.13 11.52
C HIS A 230 19.96 -0.11 12.54
N PHE A 231 20.39 -0.23 13.81
CA PHE A 231 20.13 0.81 14.80
C PHE A 231 20.85 2.11 14.44
N MET A 232 22.06 2.03 13.87
CA MET A 232 22.80 3.19 13.38
C MET A 232 22.14 3.84 12.16
N ASP A 233 21.60 3.05 11.23
CA ASP A 233 20.82 3.51 10.07
C ASP A 233 19.49 4.15 10.49
N MET A 234 18.87 3.57 11.51
CA MET A 234 17.75 4.20 12.20
C MET A 234 18.19 5.45 12.96
N GLY A 235 19.47 5.73 13.14
CA GLY A 235 19.97 6.92 13.83
C GLY A 235 19.86 6.86 15.35
N ILE A 236 19.70 5.66 15.93
CA ILE A 236 19.82 5.41 17.36
C ILE A 236 21.28 5.11 17.64
N LYS A 237 22.04 6.11 18.10
CA LYS A 237 23.51 6.03 18.22
C LYS A 237 24.00 6.18 19.65
N THR A 238 23.20 6.80 20.50
CA THR A 238 23.59 7.18 21.86
C THR A 238 22.65 6.56 22.90
N SER A 239 23.05 6.58 24.16
CA SER A 239 22.19 6.18 25.27
C SER A 239 20.93 7.05 25.36
N ALA A 240 21.03 8.35 25.03
CA ALA A 240 19.90 9.27 25.01
C ALA A 240 18.88 8.89 23.92
N ASP A 241 19.33 8.43 22.75
CA ASP A 241 18.43 7.96 21.69
C ASP A 241 17.66 6.70 22.12
N LEU A 242 18.34 5.78 22.83
CA LEU A 242 17.71 4.60 23.41
C LEU A 242 16.69 4.98 24.48
N SER A 243 17.05 5.87 25.41
CA SER A 243 16.11 6.38 26.42
C SER A 243 14.89 7.04 25.77
N THR A 244 15.10 7.80 24.70
CA THR A 244 14.01 8.39 23.91
C THR A 244 13.13 7.30 23.31
N LEU A 245 13.71 6.25 22.71
CA LEU A 245 12.95 5.11 22.19
C LEU A 245 12.15 4.40 23.31
N PHE A 246 12.75 4.18 24.49
CA PHE A 246 12.09 3.53 25.62
C PHE A 246 10.94 4.35 26.20
N SER A 247 10.99 5.68 26.09
CA SER A 247 9.93 6.57 26.57
C SER A 247 8.64 6.50 25.72
N TRP A 248 8.68 5.88 24.55
CA TRP A 248 7.51 5.78 23.68
C TRP A 248 6.47 4.78 24.20
N PRO A 249 5.19 4.91 23.82
CA PRO A 249 4.20 3.87 24.08
C PRO A 249 4.65 2.52 23.50
N ILE A 250 4.47 1.42 24.24
CA ILE A 250 4.93 0.08 23.86
C ILE A 250 4.42 -0.34 22.46
N GLY A 251 3.16 -0.02 22.14
CA GLY A 251 2.59 -0.32 20.82
C GLY A 251 3.28 0.42 19.68
N ASP A 252 3.75 1.65 19.92
CA ASP A 252 4.47 2.46 18.93
C ASP A 252 5.92 1.97 18.78
N GLN A 253 6.58 1.56 19.87
CA GLN A 253 7.90 0.92 19.83
C GLN A 253 7.85 -0.35 18.98
N GLU A 254 6.90 -1.24 19.27
CA GLU A 254 6.72 -2.50 18.54
C GLU A 254 6.40 -2.28 17.06
N SER A 255 5.53 -1.32 16.76
CA SER A 255 5.19 -0.97 15.39
C SER A 255 6.41 -0.43 14.64
N ALA A 256 7.20 0.44 15.27
CA ALA A 256 8.44 0.97 14.68
C ALA A 256 9.48 -0.14 14.43
N MET A 257 9.69 -1.05 15.39
CA MET A 257 10.63 -2.17 15.22
C MET A 257 10.15 -3.12 14.12
N ARG A 258 8.86 -3.50 14.12
CA ARG A 258 8.28 -4.33 13.05
C ARG A 258 8.43 -3.67 11.69
N MET A 259 8.29 -2.35 11.60
CA MET A 259 8.38 -1.62 10.34
C MET A 259 9.80 -1.58 9.77
N GLN A 260 10.80 -1.40 10.63
CA GLN A 260 12.20 -1.24 10.24
C GLN A 260 12.93 -2.57 10.07
N PHE A 261 12.57 -3.57 10.85
CA PHE A 261 13.19 -4.90 10.83
C PHE A 261 12.37 -5.96 10.10
N ASP A 262 11.26 -5.55 9.45
CA ASP A 262 10.48 -6.46 8.63
C ASP A 262 11.39 -7.12 7.59
N GLN A 263 11.31 -8.45 7.49
CA GLN A 263 12.14 -9.29 6.61
C GLN A 263 13.64 -9.40 6.95
N LYS A 264 14.16 -8.55 7.84
CA LYS A 264 15.58 -8.58 8.26
C LYS A 264 15.80 -9.40 9.52
N MET A 265 14.84 -9.40 10.44
CA MET A 265 14.83 -10.24 11.63
C MET A 265 13.83 -11.38 11.46
N ASN A 266 14.22 -12.57 11.92
CA ASN A 266 13.22 -13.63 12.07
C ASN A 266 12.26 -13.28 13.22
N PHE A 267 11.11 -13.96 13.25
CA PHE A 267 10.06 -13.71 14.24
C PHE A 267 10.56 -13.83 15.70
N MET A 268 11.45 -14.78 15.97
CA MET A 268 11.99 -15.00 17.32
C MET A 268 12.90 -13.87 17.78
N GLN A 269 13.79 -13.39 16.90
CA GLN A 269 14.69 -12.26 17.16
C GLN A 269 13.90 -10.96 17.40
N LEU A 270 12.86 -10.73 16.58
CA LEU A 270 12.02 -9.55 16.73
C LEU A 270 11.24 -9.57 18.05
N ASN A 271 10.70 -10.72 18.45
CA ASN A 271 10.06 -10.84 19.77
C ASN A 271 11.07 -10.70 20.92
N GLY A 272 12.28 -11.26 20.79
CA GLY A 272 13.35 -11.06 21.76
C GLY A 272 13.68 -9.59 21.94
N LEU A 273 13.78 -8.83 20.84
CA LEU A 273 13.97 -7.39 20.86
C LEU A 273 12.85 -6.66 21.61
N VAL A 274 11.59 -6.98 21.29
CA VAL A 274 10.41 -6.38 21.94
C VAL A 274 10.38 -6.68 23.44
N VAL A 275 10.71 -7.91 23.85
CA VAL A 275 10.81 -8.27 25.27
C VAL A 275 11.94 -7.49 25.95
N GLY A 276 13.12 -7.41 25.32
CA GLY A 276 14.24 -6.63 25.84
C GLY A 276 13.94 -5.14 26.00
N LEU A 277 13.20 -4.54 25.05
CA LEU A 277 12.71 -3.15 25.15
C LEU A 277 11.79 -2.98 26.37
N ARG A 278 10.85 -3.93 26.60
CA ARG A 278 9.91 -3.89 27.73
C ARG A 278 10.60 -4.08 29.08
N GLU A 279 11.58 -4.96 29.17
CA GLU A 279 12.35 -5.18 30.40
C GLU A 279 13.18 -3.95 30.75
N ARG A 280 13.86 -3.36 29.76
CA ARG A 280 14.67 -2.15 29.95
C ARG A 280 13.81 -0.94 30.38
N ALA A 281 12.62 -0.78 29.78
CA ALA A 281 11.68 0.28 30.13
C ALA A 281 11.06 0.15 31.53
N ARG A 282 11.13 -1.03 32.16
CA ARG A 282 10.70 -1.23 33.56
C ARG A 282 11.82 -1.01 34.57
N SER A 283 13.08 -1.17 34.15
CA SER A 283 14.24 -1.10 35.03
C SER A 283 14.88 0.30 35.12
N GLY A 284 14.43 1.26 34.32
CA GLY A 284 14.86 2.66 34.35
C GLY A 284 13.69 3.57 34.67
#